data_AF-A0A9D7C9S3-F1
#
_entry.id   AF-A0A9D7C9S3-F1
#
_cell.length_a   1.000
_cell.length_b   1.000
_cell.length_c   1.000
_cell.angle_alpha   90.00
_cell.angle_beta   90.00
_cell.angle_gamma   90.00
#
_symmetry.space_group_name_H-M   'P 1'
#
loop_
_entity.id
_entity.type
_entity.pdbx_description
1 polymer ?
#
loop_
_entity_poly.entity_id
_entity_poly.type
_entity_poly.pdbx_seq_one_letter_code
_entity_poly.pdbx_strand_id
1 'polypeptide(L)'
;MAKEKVINLYIDAEWYLNQRIFLIGYSYDNKYFGQLYGKKLTSKNFKKLFAKVNGSVFCYGPDTGMLEKFFKWKFRDKFRCVNLMKVFKDHIKTGSFKLKDLEHKFGIRRQVVKYKTSIFQIWRDWRNPTKKKAVLLYNKEDVVNLVKLALKIFNKFNIKRRYLEAIRLK
;
A
#
# COMPACT_ATOMS: atom_id res chain seq x y z
N MET A 1 12.26 9.19 -29.50
CA MET A 1 12.60 8.46 -28.25
C MET A 1 11.30 8.11 -27.53
N ALA A 2 11.02 6.82 -27.31
CA ALA A 2 9.89 6.43 -26.49
C ALA A 2 10.12 6.94 -25.06
N LYS A 3 9.13 7.64 -24.48
CA LYS A 3 9.20 8.02 -23.05
C LYS A 3 9.29 6.75 -22.22
N GLU A 4 10.32 6.64 -21.40
CA GLU A 4 10.47 5.54 -20.47
C GLU A 4 9.21 5.41 -19.61
N LYS A 5 8.66 4.19 -19.53
CA LYS A 5 7.44 3.94 -18.76
C LYS A 5 7.73 4.16 -17.28
N VAL A 6 6.96 5.03 -16.63
CA VAL A 6 7.05 5.26 -15.18
C VAL A 6 6.46 4.06 -14.44
N ILE A 7 7.25 3.46 -13.55
CA ILE A 7 6.89 2.31 -12.72
C ILE A 7 6.82 2.78 -11.27
N ASN A 8 5.60 2.83 -10.75
CA ASN A 8 5.34 3.05 -9.33
C ASN A 8 5.23 1.72 -8.59
N LEU A 9 5.42 1.74 -7.28
CA LEU A 9 5.23 0.59 -6.40
C LEU A 9 4.24 0.98 -5.30
N TYR A 10 3.19 0.19 -5.11
CA TYR A 10 2.18 0.36 -4.08
C TYR A 10 2.36 -0.75 -3.06
N ILE A 11 2.38 -0.42 -1.77
CA ILE A 11 2.65 -1.35 -0.68
C ILE A 11 1.60 -1.17 0.43
N ASP A 12 1.12 -2.30 0.94
CA ASP A 12 0.32 -2.39 2.17
C ASP A 12 0.92 -3.50 3.05
N ALA A 13 1.05 -3.24 4.34
CA ALA A 13 1.63 -4.18 5.29
C ALA A 13 0.66 -4.50 6.43
N GLU A 14 0.71 -5.75 6.89
CA GLU A 14 0.03 -6.17 8.11
C GLU A 14 1.07 -6.60 9.16
N TRP A 15 0.89 -6.09 10.38
CA TRP A 15 1.83 -6.30 11.49
C TRP A 15 1.11 -6.70 12.78
N TYR A 16 1.84 -7.39 13.65
CA TYR A 16 1.42 -7.70 15.00
C TYR A 16 1.50 -6.47 15.92
N LEU A 17 0.89 -6.52 17.11
CA LEU A 17 0.97 -5.43 18.09
C LEU A 17 2.41 -5.07 18.49
N ASN A 18 3.33 -6.04 18.47
CA ASN A 18 4.77 -5.81 18.66
C ASN A 18 5.48 -5.23 17.42
N GLN A 19 4.72 -4.76 16.42
CA GLN A 19 5.18 -4.14 15.18
C GLN A 19 5.96 -5.07 14.23
N ARG A 20 6.03 -6.38 14.50
CA ARG A 20 6.60 -7.34 13.56
C ARG A 20 5.64 -7.55 12.39
N ILE A 21 6.15 -7.32 11.17
CA ILE A 21 5.39 -7.53 9.93
C ILE A 21 5.26 -9.03 9.64
N PHE A 22 4.09 -9.48 9.22
CA PHE A 22 3.83 -10.87 8.84
C PHE A 22 3.30 -11.05 7.41
N LEU A 23 2.80 -9.98 6.80
CA LEU A 23 2.30 -9.97 5.44
C LEU A 23 2.58 -8.61 4.80
N ILE A 24 3.07 -8.62 3.57
CA ILE A 24 3.21 -7.43 2.73
C ILE A 24 2.52 -7.74 1.42
N GLY A 25 1.54 -6.93 1.05
CA GLY A 25 0.98 -6.89 -0.29
C GLY A 25 1.68 -5.81 -1.11
N TYR A 26 1.89 -6.06 -2.41
CA TYR A 26 2.45 -5.07 -3.30
C TYR A 26 1.92 -5.16 -4.71
N SER A 27 2.03 -4.06 -5.45
CA SER A 27 1.59 -3.96 -6.83
C SER A 27 2.34 -2.86 -7.58
N TYR A 28 2.49 -3.02 -8.89
CA TYR A 28 3.04 -1.98 -9.78
C TYR A 28 1.97 -1.31 -10.63
N ASP A 29 0.80 -1.94 -10.78
CA ASP A 29 -0.31 -1.49 -11.60
C ASP A 29 -1.61 -2.24 -11.25
N ASN A 30 -2.71 -1.95 -11.95
CA ASN A 30 -4.00 -2.58 -11.67
C ASN A 30 -4.11 -4.06 -12.07
N LYS A 31 -3.09 -4.65 -12.71
CA LYS A 31 -3.09 -6.03 -13.21
C LYS A 31 -2.24 -6.96 -12.36
N TYR A 32 -1.07 -6.48 -11.92
CA TYR A 32 -0.11 -7.29 -11.19
C TYR A 32 -0.17 -7.03 -9.70
N PHE A 33 -0.17 -8.12 -8.95
CA PHE A 33 -0.16 -8.11 -7.50
C PHE A 33 0.71 -9.26 -7.00
N GLY A 34 1.39 -9.04 -5.88
CA GLY A 34 2.10 -10.08 -5.17
C GLY A 34 2.02 -9.90 -3.66
N GLN A 35 2.33 -10.97 -2.93
CA GLN A 35 2.41 -10.96 -1.47
C GLN A 35 3.70 -11.60 -0.98
N LEU A 36 4.31 -11.00 0.04
CA LEU A 36 5.42 -11.57 0.80
C LEU A 36 4.90 -11.96 2.19
N TYR A 37 4.94 -13.25 2.49
CA TYR A 37 4.61 -13.81 3.80
C TYR A 37 5.33 -15.14 4.01
N GLY A 38 5.41 -15.60 5.27
CA GLY A 38 6.11 -16.84 5.62
C GLY A 38 7.56 -16.83 5.13
N LYS A 39 8.00 -17.92 4.49
CA LYS A 39 9.38 -18.05 3.94
C LYS A 39 9.72 -17.01 2.86
N LYS A 40 8.74 -16.37 2.22
CA LYS A 40 8.96 -15.34 1.20
C LYS A 40 9.21 -13.95 1.81
N LEU A 41 8.84 -13.72 3.07
CA LEU A 41 9.01 -12.44 3.76
C LEU A 41 10.46 -12.27 4.24
N THR A 42 11.34 -11.90 3.32
CA THR A 42 12.78 -11.70 3.59
C THR A 42 13.22 -10.33 3.11
N SER A 43 14.28 -9.78 3.71
CA SER A 43 14.88 -8.50 3.29
C SER A 43 15.30 -8.53 1.82
N LYS A 44 15.85 -9.66 1.35
CA LYS A 44 16.22 -9.89 -0.06
C LYS A 44 15.00 -9.75 -0.99
N ASN A 45 13.89 -10.43 -0.69
CA ASN A 45 12.69 -10.36 -1.52
C ASN A 45 12.02 -9.00 -1.46
N PHE A 46 12.03 -8.34 -0.29
CA PHE A 46 11.50 -6.99 -0.15
C PHE A 46 12.31 -5.99 -0.97
N LYS A 47 13.65 -6.01 -0.89
CA LYS A 47 14.53 -5.16 -1.71
C LYS A 47 14.33 -5.36 -3.22
N LYS A 48 14.10 -6.61 -3.65
CA LYS A 48 13.82 -6.92 -5.07
C LYS A 48 12.58 -6.19 -5.61
N LEU A 49 11.61 -5.82 -4.77
CA LEU A 49 10.43 -5.06 -5.21
C LEU A 49 10.80 -3.69 -5.78
N PHE A 50 11.91 -3.12 -5.32
CA PHE A 50 12.33 -1.77 -5.69
C PHE A 50 13.20 -1.73 -6.96
N ALA A 51 13.67 -2.89 -7.45
CA ALA A 51 14.70 -2.96 -8.50
C ALA A 51 14.30 -2.30 -9.82
N LYS A 52 13.00 -2.26 -10.14
CA LYS A 52 12.47 -1.66 -11.37
C LYS A 52 11.70 -0.36 -11.15
N VAL A 53 11.76 0.21 -9.94
CA VAL A 53 10.98 1.41 -9.59
C VAL A 53 11.77 2.65 -10.01
N ASN A 54 11.29 3.33 -11.07
CA ASN A 54 11.77 4.65 -11.50
C ASN A 54 10.76 5.78 -11.16
N GLY A 55 9.61 5.43 -10.58
CA GLY A 55 8.53 6.34 -10.19
C GLY A 55 8.51 6.67 -8.70
N SER A 56 7.37 6.46 -8.06
CA SER A 56 7.17 6.65 -6.61
C SER A 56 6.87 5.32 -5.92
N VAL A 57 7.20 5.25 -4.63
CA VAL A 57 6.75 4.19 -3.73
C VAL A 57 5.61 4.75 -2.88
N PHE A 58 4.44 4.17 -3.02
CA PHE A 58 3.21 4.61 -2.38
C PHE A 58 2.81 3.67 -1.25
N CYS A 59 2.59 4.24 -0.07
CA CYS A 59 2.05 3.58 1.11
C CYS A 59 0.82 4.34 1.60
N TYR A 60 -0.03 3.71 2.41
CA TYR A 60 -1.21 4.35 2.98
C TYR A 60 -1.18 4.37 4.51
N GLY A 61 -0.80 5.51 5.11
CA GLY A 61 -0.68 5.61 6.56
C GLY A 61 0.76 5.37 7.05
N PRO A 62 0.98 4.60 8.13
CA PRO A 62 2.29 4.48 8.78
C PRO A 62 3.25 3.46 8.15
N ASP A 63 2.83 2.74 7.11
CA ASP A 63 3.50 1.55 6.56
C ASP A 63 4.97 1.77 6.20
N THR A 64 5.33 2.93 5.63
CA THR A 64 6.74 3.23 5.31
C THR A 64 7.63 3.09 6.54
N GLY A 65 7.26 3.74 7.66
CA GLY A 65 8.05 3.66 8.89
C GLY A 65 8.08 2.26 9.48
N MET A 66 6.95 1.53 9.41
CA MET A 66 6.87 0.14 9.86
C MET A 66 7.80 -0.78 9.07
N LEU A 67 7.83 -0.63 7.74
CA LEU A 67 8.69 -1.40 6.84
C LEU A 67 10.17 -1.09 7.07
N GLU A 68 10.54 0.20 7.21
CA GLU A 68 11.92 0.59 7.49
C GLU A 68 12.42 0.02 8.83
N LYS A 69 11.59 0.10 9.88
CA LYS A 69 11.90 -0.47 11.19
C LYS A 69 12.09 -1.99 11.12
N PHE A 70 11.16 -2.68 10.45
CA PHE A 70 11.19 -4.15 10.36
C PHE A 70 12.38 -4.67 9.56
N PHE A 71 12.68 -4.07 8.40
CA PHE A 71 13.79 -4.51 7.53
C PHE A 71 15.14 -3.87 7.86
N LYS A 72 15.17 -2.94 8.82
CA LYS A 72 16.35 -2.12 9.16
C LYS A 72 16.97 -1.50 7.90
N TRP A 73 16.12 -0.98 7.02
CA TRP A 73 16.53 -0.41 5.74
C TRP A 73 15.76 0.87 5.45
N LYS A 74 16.47 2.01 5.48
CA LYS A 74 15.93 3.33 5.14
C LYS A 74 15.78 3.49 3.63
N PHE A 75 14.72 2.93 3.06
CA PHE A 75 14.51 2.99 1.61
C PHE A 75 13.97 4.35 1.16
N ARG A 76 13.39 5.17 2.04
CA ARG A 76 12.96 6.55 1.69
C ARG A 76 14.11 7.49 1.33
N ASP A 77 15.33 7.16 1.76
CA ASP A 77 16.54 7.90 1.38
C ASP A 77 16.89 7.68 -0.10
N LYS A 78 16.44 6.56 -0.69
CA LYS A 78 16.79 6.12 -2.05
C LYS A 78 15.64 6.25 -3.05
N PHE A 79 14.41 6.20 -2.57
CA PHE A 79 13.21 6.21 -3.41
C PHE A 79 12.28 7.34 -3.02
N ARG A 80 11.52 7.85 -3.99
CA ARG A 80 10.46 8.82 -3.72
C ARG A 80 9.29 8.12 -3.03
N CYS A 81 9.35 8.04 -1.71
CA CYS A 81 8.28 7.49 -0.88
C CYS A 81 7.21 8.56 -0.62
N VAL A 82 5.94 8.23 -0.84
CA VAL A 82 4.81 9.14 -0.67
C VAL A 82 3.71 8.45 0.13
N ASN A 83 3.22 9.14 1.16
CA ASN A 83 2.03 8.70 1.90
C ASN A 83 0.77 9.16 1.16
N LEU A 84 0.05 8.23 0.53
CA LEU A 84 -1.16 8.52 -0.22
C LEU A 84 -2.29 9.09 0.66
N MET A 85 -2.32 8.77 1.96
CA MET A 85 -3.29 9.37 2.87
C MET A 85 -3.09 10.89 2.96
N LYS A 86 -1.83 11.37 2.94
CA LYS A 86 -1.55 12.82 2.87
C LYS A 86 -2.02 13.41 1.55
N VAL A 87 -1.69 12.77 0.43
CA VAL A 87 -2.13 13.21 -0.90
C VAL A 87 -3.64 13.38 -0.95
N PHE A 88 -4.38 12.42 -0.41
CA PHE A 88 -5.83 12.42 -0.43
C PHE A 88 -6.40 13.50 0.49
N LYS A 89 -5.82 13.73 1.67
CA LYS A 89 -6.19 14.83 2.57
C LYS A 89 -5.99 16.21 1.96
N ASP A 90 -4.90 16.41 1.25
CA ASP A 90 -4.59 17.70 0.63
C ASP A 90 -5.60 18.07 -0.50
N HIS A 91 -6.29 17.09 -1.09
CA HIS A 91 -7.20 17.31 -2.25
C HIS A 91 -8.68 17.02 -1.97
N ILE A 92 -8.99 16.17 -0.99
CA ILE A 92 -10.36 15.80 -0.62
C ILE A 92 -10.69 16.50 0.70
N LYS A 93 -11.50 17.55 0.65
CA LYS A 93 -11.73 18.45 1.80
C LYS A 93 -12.62 17.88 2.91
N THR A 94 -13.39 16.81 2.66
CA THR A 94 -14.39 16.32 3.61
C THR A 94 -14.52 14.79 3.60
N GLY A 95 -14.85 14.25 4.78
CA GLY A 95 -15.18 12.85 5.01
C GLY A 95 -14.08 12.04 5.72
N SER A 96 -14.34 10.75 5.85
CA SER A 96 -13.37 9.79 6.39
C SER A 96 -12.25 9.51 5.39
N PHE A 97 -11.02 9.41 5.90
CA PHE A 97 -9.84 8.99 5.14
C PHE A 97 -9.46 7.53 5.42
N LYS A 98 -10.39 6.72 5.95
CA LYS A 98 -10.17 5.26 5.91
C LYS A 98 -10.24 4.83 4.45
N LEU A 99 -9.33 3.93 4.06
CA LEU A 99 -9.21 3.49 2.66
C LEU A 99 -10.56 3.00 2.10
N LYS A 100 -11.28 2.17 2.85
CA LYS A 100 -12.61 1.66 2.48
C LYS A 100 -13.67 2.75 2.21
N ASP A 101 -13.62 3.86 2.94
CA ASP A 101 -14.61 4.93 2.83
C ASP A 101 -14.33 5.77 1.57
N LEU A 102 -13.05 5.99 1.27
CA LEU A 102 -12.63 6.61 0.02
C LEU A 102 -12.90 5.71 -1.19
N GLU A 103 -12.66 4.41 -1.10
CA GLU A 103 -13.02 3.46 -2.15
C GLU A 103 -14.51 3.54 -2.49
N HIS A 104 -15.38 3.53 -1.48
CA HIS A 104 -16.82 3.67 -1.66
C HIS A 104 -17.16 5.01 -2.35
N LYS A 105 -16.59 6.13 -1.87
CA LYS A 105 -16.75 7.47 -2.47
C LYS A 105 -16.33 7.54 -3.94
N PHE A 106 -15.39 6.69 -4.38
CA PHE A 106 -14.89 6.65 -5.75
C PHE A 106 -15.43 5.45 -6.57
N GLY A 107 -16.47 4.77 -6.06
CA GLY A 107 -17.16 3.69 -6.75
C GLY A 107 -16.36 2.39 -6.85
N ILE A 108 -15.40 2.17 -5.97
CA ILE A 108 -14.60 0.94 -5.90
C ILE A 108 -15.27 0.00 -4.90
N ARG A 109 -15.73 -1.16 -5.38
CA ARG A 109 -16.36 -2.19 -4.54
C ARG A 109 -15.31 -3.19 -4.04
N ARG A 110 -15.40 -3.54 -2.76
CA ARG A 110 -14.69 -4.70 -2.17
C ARG A 110 -15.56 -5.95 -2.31
N GLN A 111 -14.93 -7.08 -2.56
CA GLN A 111 -15.51 -8.40 -2.34
C GLN A 111 -15.65 -8.65 -0.83
N VAL A 112 -14.69 -8.18 -0.04
CA VAL A 112 -14.64 -8.38 1.39
C VAL A 112 -15.17 -7.14 2.12
N VAL A 113 -16.51 -7.01 2.21
CA VAL A 113 -17.18 -5.82 2.74
C VAL A 113 -17.05 -5.65 4.27
N LYS A 114 -16.99 -6.75 5.04
CA LYS A 114 -17.10 -6.73 6.52
C LYS A 114 -15.92 -7.34 7.30
N TYR A 115 -14.81 -7.67 6.65
CA TYR A 115 -13.79 -8.50 7.31
C TYR A 115 -13.00 -7.81 8.42
N LYS A 116 -12.77 -6.49 8.35
CA LYS A 116 -12.02 -5.77 9.37
C LYS A 116 -12.96 -5.02 10.31
N THR A 117 -13.33 -5.66 11.41
CA THR A 117 -13.93 -4.94 12.57
C THR A 117 -12.84 -4.38 13.48
N SER A 118 -11.72 -5.09 13.65
CA SER A 118 -10.55 -4.63 14.43
C SER A 118 -9.24 -5.28 13.96
N ILE A 119 -8.10 -4.71 14.37
CA ILE A 119 -6.76 -5.28 14.10
C ILE A 119 -6.55 -6.64 14.79
N PHE A 120 -7.23 -6.87 15.92
CA PHE A 120 -7.20 -8.16 16.64
C PHE A 120 -7.81 -9.29 15.81
N GLN A 121 -8.82 -9.00 14.98
CA GLN A 121 -9.43 -10.00 14.10
C GLN A 121 -8.43 -10.50 13.05
N ILE A 122 -7.66 -9.61 12.43
CA ILE A 122 -6.64 -9.96 11.44
C ILE A 122 -5.60 -10.89 12.07
N TRP A 123 -5.14 -10.57 13.28
CA TRP A 123 -4.18 -11.39 14.01
C TRP A 123 -4.71 -12.80 14.31
N ARG A 124 -5.94 -12.88 14.87
CA ARG A 124 -6.58 -14.15 15.19
C ARG A 124 -6.75 -15.02 13.95
N ASP A 125 -7.22 -14.42 12.87
CA ASP A 125 -7.50 -15.14 11.63
C ASP A 125 -6.22 -15.54 10.89
N TRP A 126 -5.13 -14.77 11.00
CA TRP A 126 -3.83 -15.14 10.44
C TRP A 126 -3.26 -16.44 11.04
N ARG A 127 -3.51 -16.67 12.33
CA ARG A 127 -3.10 -17.88 13.05
C ARG A 127 -3.96 -19.10 12.74
N ASN A 128 -5.15 -18.89 12.19
CA ASN A 128 -6.06 -19.97 11.83
C ASN A 128 -5.87 -20.34 10.33
N PRO A 129 -5.42 -21.56 9.99
CA PRO A 129 -5.19 -21.97 8.60
C PRO A 129 -6.40 -21.79 7.69
N THR A 130 -7.62 -22.00 8.20
CA THR A 130 -8.84 -21.88 7.38
C THR A 130 -9.23 -20.42 7.13
N LYS A 131 -8.90 -19.51 8.05
CA LYS A 131 -9.20 -18.07 7.95
C LYS A 131 -8.08 -17.25 7.34
N LYS A 132 -6.85 -17.78 7.29
CA LYS A 132 -5.69 -17.11 6.67
C LYS A 132 -5.95 -16.67 5.23
N LYS A 133 -6.73 -17.44 4.46
CA LYS A 133 -7.14 -17.07 3.10
C LYS A 133 -7.89 -15.73 3.06
N ALA A 134 -8.71 -15.43 4.06
CA ALA A 134 -9.43 -14.17 4.16
C ALA A 134 -8.50 -12.99 4.45
N VAL A 135 -7.47 -13.16 5.30
CA VAL A 135 -6.43 -12.15 5.51
C VAL A 135 -5.66 -11.85 4.21
N LEU A 136 -5.29 -12.91 3.49
CA LEU A 136 -4.59 -12.77 2.21
C LEU A 136 -5.44 -12.04 1.16
N LEU A 137 -6.74 -12.35 1.09
CA LEU A 137 -7.68 -11.68 0.20
C LEU A 137 -7.88 -10.22 0.60
N TYR A 138 -8.04 -9.94 1.90
CA TYR A 138 -8.19 -8.58 2.41
C TYR A 138 -6.99 -7.70 2.04
N ASN A 139 -5.76 -8.15 2.31
CA ASN A 139 -4.54 -7.41 1.96
C ASN A 139 -4.37 -7.28 0.42
N LYS A 140 -4.81 -8.28 -0.35
CA LYS A 140 -4.87 -8.18 -1.82
C LYS A 140 -5.76 -7.03 -2.26
N GLU A 141 -6.97 -6.96 -1.70
CA GLU A 141 -7.93 -5.90 -2.04
C GLU A 141 -7.40 -4.53 -1.65
N ASP A 142 -6.79 -4.38 -0.46
CA ASP A 142 -6.21 -3.11 -0.01
C ASP A 142 -5.19 -2.58 -1.03
N VAL A 143 -4.25 -3.40 -1.48
CA VAL A 143 -3.25 -2.98 -2.47
C VAL A 143 -3.85 -2.67 -3.84
N VAL A 144 -4.67 -3.58 -4.39
CA VAL A 144 -5.24 -3.42 -5.73
C VAL A 144 -6.16 -2.20 -5.77
N ASN A 145 -6.94 -1.97 -4.72
CA ASN A 145 -7.83 -0.83 -4.63
C ASN A 145 -7.05 0.46 -4.35
N LEU A 146 -5.96 0.42 -3.60
CA LEU A 146 -5.07 1.57 -3.43
C LEU A 146 -4.53 2.06 -4.79
N VAL A 147 -4.14 1.14 -5.69
CA VAL A 147 -3.74 1.50 -7.07
C VAL A 147 -4.88 2.18 -7.81
N LYS A 148 -6.07 1.55 -7.85
CA LYS A 148 -7.24 2.09 -8.56
C LYS A 148 -7.66 3.47 -8.02
N LEU A 149 -7.66 3.61 -6.71
CA LEU A 149 -8.05 4.83 -6.02
C LEU A 149 -7.04 5.94 -6.29
N ALA A 150 -5.74 5.66 -6.20
CA ALA A 150 -4.69 6.61 -6.54
C ALA A 150 -4.82 7.11 -7.98
N LEU A 151 -5.01 6.20 -8.95
CA LEU A 151 -5.19 6.58 -10.36
C LEU A 151 -6.42 7.47 -10.57
N LYS A 152 -7.57 7.11 -9.97
CA LYS A 152 -8.81 7.91 -10.05
C LYS A 152 -8.62 9.31 -9.44
N ILE A 153 -8.02 9.40 -8.26
CA ILE A 153 -7.79 10.67 -7.55
C ILE A 153 -6.78 11.53 -8.31
N PHE A 154 -5.67 10.93 -8.77
CA PHE A 154 -4.62 11.67 -9.47
C PHE A 154 -5.17 12.26 -10.76
N ASN A 155 -5.99 11.51 -11.49
CA ASN A 155 -6.67 12.01 -12.68
C ASN A 155 -7.68 13.12 -12.33
N LYS A 156 -8.56 12.86 -11.35
CA LYS A 156 -9.63 13.81 -10.97
C LYS A 156 -9.11 15.16 -10.48
N PHE A 157 -8.03 15.17 -9.71
CA PHE A 157 -7.45 16.38 -9.13
C PHE A 157 -6.17 16.84 -9.83
N ASN A 158 -5.88 16.27 -11.01
CA ASN A 158 -4.74 16.64 -11.84
C ASN A 158 -3.38 16.60 -11.08
N ILE A 159 -3.20 15.63 -10.19
CA ILE A 159 -2.04 15.54 -9.30
C ILE A 159 -0.78 15.24 -10.12
N LYS A 160 0.19 16.15 -10.08
CA LYS A 160 1.42 16.08 -10.88
C LYS A 160 2.61 15.53 -10.11
N ARG A 161 3.59 15.03 -10.85
CA ARG A 161 4.89 14.57 -10.35
C ARG A 161 5.57 15.59 -9.42
N ARG A 162 5.57 16.88 -9.80
CA ARG A 162 6.16 17.98 -9.01
C ARG A 162 5.57 18.08 -7.60
N TYR A 163 4.26 17.91 -7.47
CA TYR A 163 3.62 17.88 -6.15
C TYR A 163 4.11 16.67 -5.33
N LEU A 164 4.14 15.48 -5.94
CA LEU A 164 4.63 14.26 -5.26
C LEU A 164 6.10 14.36 -4.82
N GLU A 165 6.93 15.08 -5.56
CA GLU A 165 8.32 15.38 -5.18
C GLU A 165 8.40 16.29 -3.96
N ALA A 166 7.55 17.32 -3.91
CA ALA A 166 7.50 18.27 -2.79
C ALA A 166 7.04 17.61 -1.47
N ILE A 167 6.13 16.65 -1.54
CA ILE A 167 5.57 15.96 -0.35
C ILE A 167 6.23 14.61 -0.03
N ARG A 168 7.37 14.29 -0.68
CA ARG A 168 8.07 13.03 -0.42
C ARG A 168 8.44 12.91 1.06
N LEU A 169 8.40 11.70 1.58
CA LEU A 169 8.87 11.40 2.93
C LEU A 169 10.39 11.61 2.99
N LYS A 170 10.84 12.30 4.04
CA LYS A 170 12.24 12.46 4.42
C LYS A 170 12.56 11.54 5.59
#